data_AF-A0A973PUH7-F1
#
_entry.id   AF-A0A973PUH7-F1
#
_cell.length_a   1.000
_cell.length_b   1.000
_cell.length_c   1.000
_cell.angle_alpha   90.00
_cell.angle_beta   90.00
_cell.angle_gamma   90.00
#
_symmetry.space_group_name_H-M   'P 1'
#
loop_
_entity.id
_entity.type
_entity.pdbx_description
1 polymer ?
#
loop_
_entity_poly.entity_id
_entity_poly.type
_entity_poly.pdbx_seq_one_letter_code
_entity_poly.pdbx_strand_id
1 'polypeptide(L)' 'MTACGDDDSGAADGGRTKVTVAALPLIDSAMLHIAQDRGLFEKEGLDVRIQQIQQSLQALP' A
#
# COMPACT_ATOMS: atom_id res chain seq x y z
N MET A 1 22.34 5.65 -11.68
CA MET A 1 20.87 5.75 -11.69
C MET A 1 20.38 4.54 -12.46
N THR A 2 20.14 3.44 -11.75
CA THR A 2 19.79 2.15 -12.38
C THR A 2 18.45 1.74 -11.81
N ALA A 3 17.43 1.83 -12.67
CA ALA A 3 16.15 1.18 -12.47
C ALA A 3 16.28 -0.29 -12.90
N CYS A 4 15.67 -1.21 -12.14
CA CYS A 4 14.97 -2.41 -12.62
C CYS A 4 14.40 -3.18 -11.43
N GLY A 5 13.09 -3.29 -11.41
CA GLY A 5 12.30 -4.20 -10.59
C GLY A 5 10.99 -4.39 -11.34
N ASP A 6 11.00 -5.36 -12.25
CA ASP A 6 9.89 -5.79 -13.09
C ASP A 6 9.17 -6.93 -12.38
N ASP A 7 7.88 -6.76 -12.09
CA ASP A 7 6.91 -7.84 -11.83
C ASP A 7 5.48 -7.29 -12.05
N ASP A 8 5.09 -7.35 -13.32
CA ASP A 8 3.80 -7.74 -13.91
C ASP A 8 2.42 -7.17 -13.47
N SER A 9 1.68 -6.77 -14.51
CA SER A 9 0.21 -6.71 -14.66
C SER A 9 -0.62 -5.55 -14.07
N GLY A 10 -0.87 -4.51 -14.89
CA GLY A 10 -2.13 -3.73 -14.78
C GLY A 10 -2.20 -2.31 -15.38
N ALA A 11 -2.23 -2.21 -16.70
CA ALA A 11 -2.84 -1.14 -17.52
C ALA A 11 -2.50 0.34 -17.24
N ALA A 12 -1.81 0.94 -18.22
CA ALA A 12 -1.93 2.35 -18.53
C ALA A 12 -3.35 2.63 -19.08
N ASP A 13 -4.24 3.19 -18.25
CA ASP A 13 -5.30 4.13 -18.66
C ASP A 13 -6.03 4.67 -17.42
N GLY A 14 -5.75 5.91 -16.98
CA GLY A 14 -6.53 6.63 -15.95
C GLY A 14 -6.69 5.99 -14.55
N GLY A 15 -6.05 4.85 -14.26
CA GLY A 15 -6.21 4.08 -13.02
C GLY A 15 -5.18 4.41 -11.95
N ARG A 16 -5.57 4.24 -10.68
CA ARG A 16 -4.69 4.40 -9.52
C ARG A 16 -3.64 3.30 -9.41
N THR A 17 -2.47 3.63 -8.87
CA THR A 17 -1.41 2.65 -8.53
C THR A 17 -1.85 1.80 -7.34
N LYS A 18 -1.88 0.49 -7.52
CA LYS A 18 -2.25 -0.45 -6.45
C LYS A 18 -1.06 -0.73 -5.54
N VAL A 19 -1.26 -0.60 -4.23
CA VAL A 19 -0.23 -0.87 -3.22
C VAL A 19 -0.84 -1.67 -2.07
N THR A 20 -0.18 -2.77 -1.68
CA THR A 20 -0.53 -3.50 -0.46
C THR A 20 0.47 -3.15 0.63
N VAL A 21 -0.03 -2.75 1.80
CA VAL A 21 0.77 -2.40 2.97
C VAL A 21 0.46 -3.37 4.09
N ALA A 22 1.46 -4.16 4.50
CA ALA A 22 1.33 -5.03 5.67
C ALA A 22 1.47 -4.21 6.95
N ALA A 23 0.52 -4.35 7.88
CA ALA A 23 0.47 -3.57 9.11
C ALA A 23 0.20 -4.46 10.34
N LEU A 24 0.97 -4.27 11.39
CA LEU A 24 0.67 -4.83 12.71
C LEU A 24 -0.42 -3.98 13.39
N PRO A 25 -1.26 -4.56 14.27
CA PRO A 25 -2.29 -3.84 15.01
C PRO A 25 -1.69 -3.07 16.20
N LEU A 26 -0.84 -2.08 15.90
CA LEU A 26 -0.17 -1.20 16.85
C LEU A 26 -0.57 0.26 16.61
N ILE A 27 -0.24 1.17 17.53
CA ILE A 27 -0.68 2.57 17.46
C ILE A 27 -0.12 3.32 16.24
N ASP A 28 1.06 2.94 15.76
CA ASP A 28 1.72 3.54 14.60
C ASP A 28 0.99 3.24 13.28
N SER A 29 0.30 2.10 13.16
CA SER A 29 -0.51 1.76 11.98
C SER A 29 -1.83 2.53 11.89
N ALA A 30 -2.26 3.23 12.96
CA ALA A 30 -3.45 4.08 12.93
C ALA A 30 -3.37 5.15 11.83
N MET A 31 -2.17 5.64 11.51
CA MET A 31 -1.98 6.64 10.45
C MET A 31 -2.38 6.12 9.06
N LEU A 32 -2.22 4.81 8.79
CA LEU A 32 -2.65 4.20 7.53
C LEU A 32 -4.17 4.25 7.39
N HIS A 33 -4.89 3.94 8.47
CA HIS A 33 -6.36 3.99 8.50
C HIS A 33 -6.87 5.43 8.39
N ILE A 34 -6.28 6.38 9.12
CA ILE A 34 -6.65 7.80 9.01
C ILE A 34 -6.44 8.33 7.59
N ALA A 35 -5.35 7.94 6.93
CA ALA A 35 -5.07 8.33 5.55
C ALA A 35 -6.07 7.73 4.56
N GLN A 36 -6.48 6.47 4.77
CA GLN A 36 -7.52 5.81 3.99
C GLN A 36 -8.89 6.50 4.18
N ASP A 37 -9.31 6.71 5.43
CA ASP A 37 -10.58 7.34 5.77
C ASP A 37 -10.70 8.78 5.24
N ARG A 38 -9.58 9.50 5.19
CA ARG A 38 -9.51 10.88 4.65
C ARG A 38 -9.32 10.94 3.14
N GLY A 39 -9.23 9.79 2.46
CA GLY A 39 -8.99 9.70 1.02
C GLY A 39 -7.66 10.33 0.59
N LEU A 40 -6.62 10.24 1.42
CA LEU A 40 -5.31 10.83 1.11
C LEU A 40 -4.55 10.01 0.06
N PHE A 41 -4.53 8.69 0.20
CA PHE A 41 -3.95 7.80 -0.82
C PHE A 41 -4.59 8.00 -2.19
N GLU A 42 -5.90 8.12 -2.15
CA GLU A 42 -6.72 8.41 -3.29
C GLU A 42 -6.31 9.70 -4.02
N LYS A 43 -6.09 10.80 -3.29
CA LYS A 43 -5.63 12.08 -3.85
C LYS A 43 -4.25 11.99 -4.49
N GLU A 44 -3.40 11.10 -3.98
CA GLU A 44 -2.07 10.82 -4.52
C GLU A 44 -2.10 9.79 -5.66
N GLY A 45 -3.28 9.38 -6.13
CA GLY A 45 -3.41 8.41 -7.20
C GLY A 45 -3.11 6.96 -6.77
N LEU A 46 -3.22 6.65 -5.48
CA LEU A 46 -2.96 5.32 -4.92
C LEU A 46 -4.27 4.61 -4.52
N ASP A 47 -4.34 3.31 -4.84
CA ASP A 47 -5.32 2.35 -4.34
C ASP A 47 -4.63 1.44 -3.31
N VAL A 48 -4.78 1.80 -2.03
CA VAL A 48 -4.04 1.16 -0.93
C VAL A 48 -4.90 0.13 -0.22
N ARG A 49 -4.39 -1.10 -0.13
CA ARG A 49 -4.93 -2.17 0.69
C ARG A 49 -4.08 -2.37 1.94
N ILE A 50 -4.66 -2.15 3.12
CA ILE A 50 -4.01 -2.45 4.40
C ILE A 50 -4.23 -3.94 4.71
N GLN A 51 -3.15 -4.71 4.81
CA GLN A 51 -3.16 -6.12 5.20
C GLN A 51 -2.74 -6.23 6.66
N GLN A 52 -3.68 -6.61 7.53
CA GLN A 52 -3.32 -6.89 8.92
C GLN A 52 -2.51 -8.18 9.03
N ILE A 53 -1.34 -8.07 9.65
CA ILE A 53 -0.44 -9.20 9.96
C ILE A 53 -0.27 -9.32 11.48
N GLN A 54 0.23 -10.46 11.94
CA GLN A 54 0.41 -10.74 13.37
C GLN A 54 1.89 -10.70 13.79
N GLN A 55 2.81 -10.88 12.83
CA GLN A 55 4.25 -10.88 13.06
C GLN A 55 4.97 -10.22 11.89
N SER A 56 6.07 -9.50 12.17
CA SER A 56 6.83 -8.76 11.15
C SER A 56 7.35 -9.63 10.01
N LEU A 57 7.66 -10.90 10.27
CA LEU A 57 8.12 -11.85 9.24
C LEU A 57 7.07 -12.09 8.14
N GLN A 58 5.78 -11.90 8.43
CA GLN A 58 4.71 -12.02 7.43
C GLN A 58 4.68 -10.84 6.44
N ALA A 59 5.47 -9.79 6.66
CA ALA A 59 5.59 -8.68 5.71
C ALA A 59 6.59 -8.95 4.58
N LEU A 60 7.38 -10.02 4.68
CA LEU A 60 8.33 -10.42 3.65
C LEU A 60 7.62 -11.15 2.50
N PRO A 61 8.11 -10.99 1.26
CA PRO A 61 7.63 -11.75 0.10
C PRO A 61 8.00 -13.23 0.19
#